data_AF-A0A8E1QX43-F1
#
_entry.id   AF-A0A8E1QX43-F1
#
_cell.length_a   1.000
_cell.length_b   1.000
_cell.length_c   1.000
_cell.angle_alpha   90.00
_cell.angle_beta   90.00
_cell.angle_gamma   90.00
#
_symmetry.space_group_name_H-M   'P 1'
#
loop_
_entity.id
_entity.type
_entity.pdbx_description
1 polymer ?
#
loop_
_entity_poly.entity_id
_entity_poly.type
_entity_poly.pdbx_seq_one_letter_code
_entity_poly.pdbx_strand_id
1 'polypeptide(L)'
;MNKIFKHSMMLLFSALALVLGSCTEEFEYIGATIEGEQVYFSNALSSTVNLDPNASEVKIPVNRIQRTGELTVNFNVTTSENCAVSVPSSVTFADGDSVAYLTVTYDPQTIQMGHFDDVTVAIADANYTTPYGSSSYTFTIGLSEWNSIGTGLYRDAIYPGFYGADQLTYNVEIQENILKPGYYRIVTPYGPGTTFYNTYVATGMMAWANKDNTSLVINATDPNFVYVTGDFYPGTDDGMASQGYGVMHLFSIVDEYIKEGNSLEDIKAAKPDLFGTLKDGMITLPQVCIYVNFDDSFTPLGYLDTTGWAIALPGSEFTDYSSSFTYKGRFTDVAGNNYAEGTITLGEDVANAKYVLAADGDDINAIVEAIADGSLEATGITESDDVSIQIAEGGKYTMVIVTFDAEGNMRSSSATTFTFSTGGGSGTANWQPVTSGTYDQNYFPNFITDEGGQPVGNPFGDGTYSTTLYVDGNDQTHYKLEPWLTQEGSLEFTLDDRGIISFDVIDTGVDSQTGYGNVLVVNANDMFADNPNYPFSFYAEEGIFAFGMMYYVNMNGQQGWMGGATETFTPSQSGAPSMVKMPAAKKGVKSYKAVKGVKKVLNAKVDRSYDSKFFSNRGLTIKK
;
A
#
# COMPACT_ATOMS: atom_id res chain seq x y z
N MET A 1 -78.64 -35.63 -11.77
CA MET A 1 -77.21 -35.51 -11.44
C MET A 1 -77.09 -34.91 -10.05
N ASN A 2 -76.70 -35.69 -9.02
CA ASN A 2 -76.19 -35.21 -7.70
C ASN A 2 -76.03 -36.30 -6.62
N LYS A 3 -75.87 -37.59 -6.95
CA LYS A 3 -75.58 -38.62 -5.93
C LYS A 3 -74.48 -39.64 -6.26
N ILE A 4 -73.87 -39.62 -7.45
CA ILE A 4 -72.84 -40.61 -7.83
C ILE A 4 -71.40 -40.07 -7.74
N PHE A 5 -71.18 -38.75 -7.76
CA PHE A 5 -69.83 -38.17 -7.59
C PHE A 5 -69.39 -37.96 -6.12
N LYS A 6 -70.29 -38.18 -5.14
CA LYS A 6 -70.00 -37.98 -3.71
C LYS A 6 -69.44 -39.22 -3.01
N HIS A 7 -69.42 -40.40 -3.65
CA HIS A 7 -69.05 -41.65 -2.96
C HIS A 7 -67.67 -42.18 -3.37
N SER A 8 -67.06 -41.62 -4.43
CA SER A 8 -65.70 -41.98 -4.87
C SER A 8 -64.60 -41.12 -4.21
N MET A 9 -64.93 -39.92 -3.75
CA MET A 9 -63.98 -39.01 -3.09
C MET A 9 -63.86 -39.26 -1.58
N MET A 10 -64.86 -39.90 -0.96
CA MET A 10 -64.84 -40.22 0.48
C MET A 10 -64.05 -41.51 0.79
N LEU A 11 -63.89 -42.41 -0.18
CA LEU A 11 -63.13 -43.66 -0.03
C LEU A 11 -61.61 -43.49 -0.24
N LEU A 12 -61.17 -42.46 -0.97
CA LEU A 12 -59.75 -42.16 -1.16
C LEU A 12 -59.14 -41.42 0.05
N PHE A 13 -59.93 -40.61 0.76
CA PHE A 13 -59.46 -39.90 1.97
C PHE A 13 -59.44 -40.77 3.24
N SER A 14 -60.27 -41.82 3.30
CA SER A 14 -60.26 -42.75 4.45
C SER A 14 -59.09 -43.74 4.44
N ALA A 15 -58.44 -43.96 3.30
CA ALA A 15 -57.30 -44.88 3.20
C ALA A 15 -55.94 -44.22 3.52
N LEU A 16 -55.83 -42.89 3.46
CA LEU A 16 -54.59 -42.16 3.80
C LEU A 16 -54.50 -41.83 5.30
N ALA A 17 -55.61 -41.90 6.03
CA ALA A 17 -55.65 -41.66 7.49
C ALA A 17 -55.18 -42.86 8.33
N LEU A 18 -54.87 -44.02 7.72
CA LEU A 18 -54.49 -45.25 8.42
C LEU A 18 -52.97 -45.55 8.39
N VAL A 19 -52.13 -44.60 7.94
CA VAL A 19 -50.66 -44.78 7.93
C VAL A 19 -49.90 -43.73 8.75
N LEU A 20 -50.61 -42.90 9.53
CA LEU A 20 -49.99 -41.96 10.50
C LEU A 20 -50.22 -42.38 11.96
N GLY A 21 -50.75 -43.58 12.20
CA GLY A 21 -51.00 -44.13 13.53
C GLY A 21 -49.81 -44.84 14.18
N SER A 22 -48.59 -44.33 14.02
CA SER A 22 -47.45 -44.77 14.86
C SER A 22 -46.72 -43.57 15.43
N CYS A 23 -46.86 -43.41 16.74
CA CYS A 23 -46.16 -42.48 17.63
C CYS A 23 -46.64 -41.02 17.62
N THR A 24 -47.83 -40.79 18.17
CA THR A 24 -48.05 -39.59 19.00
C THR A 24 -48.24 -40.04 20.43
N GLU A 25 -47.15 -40.46 21.09
CA GLU A 25 -47.08 -40.19 22.53
C GLU A 25 -46.87 -38.68 22.64
N GLU A 26 -47.98 -37.94 22.74
CA GLU A 26 -47.92 -36.58 23.29
C GLU A 26 -47.47 -36.75 24.74
N PHE A 27 -46.15 -36.72 24.95
CA PHE A 27 -45.63 -36.36 26.25
C PHE A 27 -46.10 -34.92 26.48
N GLU A 28 -47.19 -34.75 27.24
CA GLU A 28 -47.36 -33.53 28.03
C GLU A 28 -46.11 -33.43 28.89
N TYR A 29 -45.16 -32.62 28.43
CA TYR A 29 -44.04 -32.20 29.27
C TYR A 29 -44.63 -31.34 30.39
N ILE A 30 -45.02 -31.99 31.48
CA ILE A 30 -45.21 -31.31 32.76
C ILE A 30 -43.79 -31.03 33.24
N GLY A 31 -43.24 -29.90 32.83
CA GLY A 31 -41.97 -29.42 33.35
C GLY A 31 -42.02 -29.44 34.87
N ALA A 32 -40.95 -29.93 35.50
CA ALA A 32 -40.87 -30.02 36.95
C ALA A 32 -41.26 -28.67 37.56
N THR A 33 -42.29 -28.66 38.41
CA THR A 33 -42.62 -27.48 39.20
C THR A 33 -41.50 -27.32 40.22
N ILE A 34 -40.59 -26.39 39.97
CA ILE A 34 -39.55 -26.05 40.95
C ILE A 34 -40.24 -25.22 42.04
N GLU A 35 -40.21 -25.72 43.27
CA GLU A 35 -40.68 -24.98 44.44
C GLU A 35 -39.73 -23.82 44.75
N GLY A 36 -40.27 -22.69 45.25
CA GLY A 36 -39.52 -21.49 45.58
C GLY A 36 -39.81 -20.30 44.66
N GLU A 37 -39.33 -19.12 45.06
CA GLU A 37 -39.62 -17.83 44.42
C GLU A 37 -38.94 -17.65 43.04
N GLN A 38 -37.87 -18.43 42.80
CA GLN A 38 -37.17 -18.52 41.51
C GLN A 38 -36.70 -17.16 40.96
N VAL A 39 -35.96 -16.44 41.79
CA VAL A 39 -35.31 -15.15 41.56
C VAL A 39 -33.92 -15.35 40.93
N TYR A 40 -33.55 -14.52 39.97
CA TYR A 40 -32.27 -14.58 39.27
C TYR A 40 -31.84 -13.27 38.61
N PHE A 41 -30.53 -13.18 38.33
CA PHE A 41 -29.93 -12.21 37.41
C PHE A 41 -29.82 -12.83 36.01
N SER A 42 -30.16 -12.05 34.99
CA SER A 42 -30.03 -12.48 33.59
C SER A 42 -28.56 -12.66 33.22
N ASN A 43 -28.23 -13.72 32.50
CA ASN A 43 -26.90 -13.93 31.92
C ASN A 43 -26.58 -12.96 30.77
N ALA A 44 -27.58 -12.20 30.30
CA ALA A 44 -27.40 -11.13 29.32
C ALA A 44 -27.00 -9.78 29.96
N LEU A 45 -26.89 -9.69 31.28
CA LEU A 45 -26.39 -8.48 31.94
C LEU A 45 -24.91 -8.27 31.59
N SER A 46 -24.57 -7.04 31.25
CA SER A 46 -23.19 -6.62 30.97
C SER A 46 -22.29 -6.84 32.20
N SER A 47 -21.04 -7.26 32.02
CA SER A 47 -20.05 -7.27 33.10
C SER A 47 -19.56 -5.87 33.49
N THR A 48 -19.96 -4.83 32.75
CA THR A 48 -19.63 -3.42 33.01
C THR A 48 -20.87 -2.54 32.96
N VAL A 49 -21.06 -1.70 33.98
CA VAL A 49 -22.13 -0.72 34.11
C VAL A 49 -21.53 0.68 33.99
N ASN A 50 -21.69 1.30 32.82
CA ASN A 50 -21.29 2.68 32.61
C ASN A 50 -22.34 3.63 33.21
N LEU A 51 -21.87 4.53 34.07
CA LEU A 51 -22.69 5.57 34.67
C LEU A 51 -22.88 6.75 33.72
N ASP A 52 -24.00 7.45 33.87
CA ASP A 52 -24.25 8.72 33.16
C ASP A 52 -23.76 9.89 34.04
N PRO A 53 -22.88 10.77 33.54
CA PRO A 53 -22.40 11.93 34.30
C PRO A 53 -23.50 12.95 34.64
N ASN A 54 -24.68 12.85 34.02
CA ASN A 54 -25.83 13.73 34.24
C ASN A 54 -26.95 13.08 35.05
N ALA A 55 -26.76 11.85 35.54
CA ALA A 55 -27.70 11.15 36.40
C ALA A 55 -27.11 10.87 37.79
N SER A 56 -27.96 10.39 38.70
CA SER A 56 -27.58 10.03 40.07
C SER A 56 -28.01 8.61 40.46
N GLU A 57 -28.57 7.85 39.51
CA GLU A 57 -28.99 6.46 39.72
C GLU A 57 -28.87 5.61 38.46
N VAL A 58 -28.63 4.32 38.63
CA VAL A 58 -28.73 3.29 37.59
C VAL A 58 -29.54 2.10 38.12
N LYS A 59 -30.35 1.49 37.26
CA LYS A 59 -31.28 0.41 37.63
C LYS A 59 -30.83 -0.92 37.06
N ILE A 60 -30.50 -1.86 37.93
CA ILE A 60 -30.12 -3.23 37.56
C ILE A 60 -31.35 -4.14 37.74
N PRO A 61 -31.82 -4.84 36.69
CA PRO A 61 -33.00 -5.68 36.78
C PRO A 61 -32.70 -7.00 37.52
N VAL A 62 -33.60 -7.33 38.45
CA VAL A 62 -33.66 -8.62 39.14
C VAL A 62 -34.96 -9.29 38.70
N ASN A 63 -34.89 -10.54 38.25
CA ASN A 63 -36.03 -11.24 37.67
C ASN A 63 -36.56 -12.30 38.62
N ARG A 64 -37.85 -12.63 38.54
CA ARG A 64 -38.45 -13.79 39.20
C ARG A 64 -39.40 -14.54 38.27
N ILE A 65 -39.47 -15.86 38.40
CA ILE A 65 -40.39 -16.70 37.63
C ILE A 65 -41.77 -16.73 38.31
N GLN A 66 -41.82 -16.87 39.64
CA GLN A 66 -43.07 -16.85 40.39
C GLN A 66 -43.55 -15.42 40.64
N ARG A 67 -44.75 -15.10 40.15
CA ARG A 67 -45.30 -13.73 40.18
C ARG A 67 -46.34 -13.52 41.27
N THR A 68 -46.73 -14.58 41.96
CA THR A 68 -47.81 -14.52 42.95
C THR A 68 -47.26 -13.97 44.26
N GLY A 69 -47.92 -12.96 44.80
CA GLY A 69 -47.55 -12.31 46.06
C GLY A 69 -46.48 -11.22 45.89
N GLU A 70 -46.54 -10.25 46.80
CA GLU A 70 -45.43 -9.33 47.04
C GLU A 70 -44.26 -10.11 47.66
N LEU A 71 -43.04 -9.84 47.19
CA LEU A 71 -41.83 -10.52 47.65
C LEU A 71 -40.69 -9.53 47.84
N THR A 72 -40.12 -9.47 49.04
CA THR A 72 -38.86 -8.76 49.30
C THR A 72 -37.69 -9.74 49.26
N VAL A 73 -36.72 -9.47 48.40
CA VAL A 73 -35.49 -10.26 48.25
C VAL A 73 -34.33 -9.49 48.84
N ASN A 74 -33.59 -10.12 49.76
CA ASN A 74 -32.37 -9.56 50.33
C ASN A 74 -31.13 -10.03 49.56
N PHE A 75 -30.07 -9.22 49.57
CA PHE A 75 -28.81 -9.47 48.88
C PHE A 75 -27.62 -9.35 49.82
N ASN A 76 -26.64 -10.23 49.62
CA ASN A 76 -25.27 -10.03 50.09
C ASN A 76 -24.54 -9.17 49.04
N VAL A 77 -24.12 -7.97 49.44
CA VAL A 77 -23.43 -7.01 48.58
C VAL A 77 -21.98 -6.88 49.01
N THR A 78 -21.07 -7.05 48.06
CA THR A 78 -19.63 -6.83 48.24
C THR A 78 -19.19 -5.78 47.23
N THR A 79 -18.40 -4.79 47.67
CA THR A 79 -17.86 -3.74 46.80
C THR A 79 -16.35 -3.59 47.00
N SER A 80 -15.68 -2.94 46.06
CA SER A 80 -14.32 -2.42 46.26
C SER A 80 -14.23 -1.54 47.52
N GLU A 81 -13.02 -1.46 48.08
CA GLU A 81 -12.73 -0.54 49.19
C GLU A 81 -12.93 0.92 48.71
N ASN A 82 -13.67 1.71 49.51
CA ASN A 82 -14.05 3.10 49.17
C ASN A 82 -14.88 3.24 47.88
N CYS A 83 -15.67 2.22 47.52
CA CYS A 83 -16.55 2.27 46.36
C CYS A 83 -17.45 3.51 46.37
N ALA A 84 -17.46 4.25 45.26
CA ALA A 84 -18.12 5.55 45.15
C ALA A 84 -19.64 5.45 44.91
N VAL A 85 -20.16 4.24 44.70
CA VAL A 85 -21.60 4.00 44.51
C VAL A 85 -22.24 3.38 45.75
N SER A 86 -23.53 3.66 45.94
CA SER A 86 -24.34 3.02 46.99
C SER A 86 -25.26 1.98 46.38
N VAL A 87 -25.07 0.73 46.79
CA VAL A 87 -25.82 -0.43 46.28
C VAL A 87 -26.80 -0.90 47.38
N PRO A 88 -28.11 -0.95 47.12
CA PRO A 88 -29.07 -1.40 48.13
C PRO A 88 -28.94 -2.91 48.40
N SER A 89 -29.25 -3.33 49.61
CA SER A 89 -29.18 -4.74 50.03
C SER A 89 -30.50 -5.49 49.91
N SER A 90 -31.54 -4.88 49.32
CA SER A 90 -32.80 -5.56 49.05
C SER A 90 -33.57 -4.92 47.90
N VAL A 91 -34.50 -5.67 47.33
CA VAL A 91 -35.49 -5.20 46.37
C VAL A 91 -36.85 -5.81 46.69
N THR A 92 -37.94 -5.10 46.40
CA THR A 92 -39.31 -5.63 46.56
C THR A 92 -39.99 -5.74 45.20
N PHE A 93 -40.49 -6.94 44.90
CA PHE A 93 -41.38 -7.22 43.78
C PHE A 93 -42.82 -7.01 44.23
N ALA A 94 -43.60 -6.19 43.49
CA ALA A 94 -45.03 -6.11 43.73
C ALA A 94 -45.74 -7.38 43.25
N ASP A 95 -46.93 -7.66 43.79
CA ASP A 95 -47.76 -8.79 43.35
C ASP A 95 -48.03 -8.71 41.83
N GLY A 96 -47.77 -9.80 41.12
CA GLY A 96 -47.88 -9.90 39.65
C GLY A 96 -46.61 -9.55 38.87
N ASP A 97 -45.65 -8.83 39.46
CA ASP A 97 -44.44 -8.39 38.74
C ASP A 97 -43.43 -9.53 38.54
N SER A 98 -42.76 -9.57 37.38
CA SER A 98 -41.65 -10.50 37.13
C SER A 98 -40.27 -9.86 37.20
N VAL A 99 -40.20 -8.54 37.34
CA VAL A 99 -38.96 -7.78 37.39
C VAL A 99 -39.08 -6.72 38.48
N ALA A 100 -38.03 -6.59 39.28
CA ALA A 100 -37.83 -5.44 40.15
C ALA A 100 -36.41 -4.89 39.92
N TYR A 101 -36.13 -3.68 40.38
CA TYR A 101 -34.89 -2.99 40.07
C TYR A 101 -34.06 -2.69 41.32
N LEU A 102 -32.83 -3.19 41.33
CA LEU A 102 -31.80 -2.74 42.24
C LEU A 102 -31.35 -1.34 41.79
N THR A 103 -31.74 -0.30 42.54
CA THR A 103 -31.44 1.09 42.20
C THR A 103 -30.13 1.49 42.88
N VAL A 104 -29.03 1.45 42.12
CA VAL A 104 -27.71 1.89 42.59
C VAL A 104 -27.63 3.40 42.44
N THR A 105 -27.27 4.11 43.50
CA THR A 105 -27.21 5.58 43.51
C THR A 105 -25.76 6.07 43.61
N TYR A 106 -25.48 7.23 43.03
CA TYR A 106 -24.13 7.80 43.00
C TYR A 106 -24.14 9.33 42.89
N ASP A 107 -23.04 9.97 43.30
CA ASP A 107 -22.76 11.38 43.00
C ASP A 107 -21.72 11.46 41.87
N PRO A 108 -22.09 11.90 40.66
CA PRO A 108 -21.18 11.94 39.51
C PRO A 108 -19.96 12.86 39.75
N GLN A 109 -20.04 13.83 40.67
CA GLN A 109 -18.91 14.72 41.00
C GLN A 109 -17.83 14.03 41.85
N THR A 110 -18.17 12.93 42.52
CA THR A 110 -17.24 12.18 43.37
C THR A 110 -16.57 11.01 42.65
N ILE A 111 -17.08 10.64 41.47
CA ILE A 111 -16.55 9.52 40.68
C ILE A 111 -15.45 10.04 39.77
N GLN A 112 -14.27 9.44 39.91
CA GLN A 112 -13.16 9.70 39.00
C GLN A 112 -13.48 9.10 37.62
N MET A 113 -13.40 9.93 36.58
CA MET A 113 -13.55 9.48 35.19
C MET A 113 -12.49 8.41 34.85
N GLY A 114 -12.91 7.33 34.21
CA GLY A 114 -12.08 6.17 33.87
C GLY A 114 -11.86 5.18 35.02
N HIS A 115 -12.28 5.50 36.25
CA HIS A 115 -12.21 4.60 37.39
C HIS A 115 -13.49 3.76 37.49
N PHE A 116 -13.32 2.45 37.70
CA PHE A 116 -14.42 1.50 37.88
C PHE A 116 -14.21 0.70 39.17
N ASP A 117 -15.27 0.59 39.97
CA ASP A 117 -15.31 -0.25 41.17
C ASP A 117 -15.93 -1.62 40.88
N ASP A 118 -15.46 -2.67 41.54
CA ASP A 118 -16.07 -3.99 41.48
C ASP A 118 -17.25 -4.07 42.44
N VAL A 119 -18.38 -4.59 41.95
CA VAL A 119 -19.58 -4.85 42.75
C VAL A 119 -20.03 -6.28 42.50
N THR A 120 -20.31 -7.02 43.58
CA THR A 120 -20.98 -8.31 43.54
C THR A 120 -22.26 -8.25 44.37
N VAL A 121 -23.37 -8.64 43.74
CA VAL A 121 -24.68 -8.75 44.39
C VAL A 121 -25.12 -10.21 44.30
N ALA A 122 -25.32 -10.86 45.44
CA ALA A 122 -25.75 -12.25 45.52
C ALA A 122 -27.07 -12.38 46.28
N ILE A 123 -28.01 -13.17 45.78
CA ILE A 123 -29.28 -13.47 46.46
C ILE A 123 -28.95 -14.12 47.82
N ALA A 124 -29.45 -13.54 48.91
CA ALA A 124 -29.06 -13.95 50.26
C ALA A 124 -29.71 -15.28 50.69
N ASP A 125 -30.95 -15.54 50.28
CA ASP A 125 -31.66 -16.80 50.58
C ASP A 125 -31.53 -17.76 49.40
N ALA A 126 -30.82 -18.87 49.61
CA ALA A 126 -30.62 -19.91 48.60
C ALA A 126 -31.95 -20.51 48.10
N ASN A 127 -33.01 -20.50 48.91
CA ASN A 127 -34.33 -21.01 48.53
C ASN A 127 -35.06 -20.10 47.53
N TYR A 128 -34.61 -18.86 47.36
CA TYR A 128 -35.15 -17.95 46.35
C TYR A 128 -34.50 -18.14 44.99
N THR A 129 -33.38 -18.86 44.89
CA THR A 129 -32.67 -19.02 43.62
C THR A 129 -33.38 -19.96 42.65
N THR A 130 -32.96 -19.96 41.39
CA THR A 130 -33.46 -20.88 40.35
C THR A 130 -32.29 -21.48 39.57
N PRO A 131 -32.37 -22.74 39.11
CA PRO A 131 -31.36 -23.32 38.23
C PRO A 131 -31.34 -22.68 36.83
N TYR A 132 -32.33 -21.85 36.48
CA TYR A 132 -32.48 -21.25 35.16
C TYR A 132 -31.80 -19.88 35.01
N GLY A 133 -31.14 -19.37 36.05
CA GLY A 133 -30.45 -18.10 36.00
C GLY A 133 -29.40 -17.96 37.10
N SER A 134 -28.63 -16.87 37.04
CA SER A 134 -27.54 -16.65 37.98
C SER A 134 -28.05 -16.17 39.34
N SER A 135 -27.59 -16.78 40.43
CA SER A 135 -27.90 -16.36 41.81
C SER A 135 -27.03 -15.19 42.29
N SER A 136 -25.99 -14.85 41.53
CA SER A 136 -25.11 -13.71 41.76
C SER A 136 -24.82 -12.97 40.47
N TYR A 137 -24.55 -11.69 40.59
CA TYR A 137 -24.12 -10.83 39.50
C TYR A 137 -22.91 -10.00 39.96
N THR A 138 -21.81 -10.16 39.25
CA THR A 138 -20.56 -9.42 39.47
C THR A 138 -20.33 -8.52 38.27
N PHE A 139 -20.08 -7.24 38.51
CA PHE A 139 -19.88 -6.23 37.48
C PHE A 139 -18.95 -5.11 37.96
N THR A 140 -18.30 -4.45 37.01
CA THR A 140 -17.59 -3.19 37.25
C THR A 140 -18.54 -2.01 37.03
N ILE A 141 -18.43 -0.94 37.83
CA ILE A 141 -19.29 0.25 37.72
C ILE A 141 -18.48 1.53 37.85
N GLY A 142 -18.71 2.50 36.96
CA GLY A 142 -17.93 3.72 36.90
C GLY A 142 -18.31 4.66 35.76
N LEU A 143 -17.65 5.82 35.70
CA LEU A 143 -17.78 6.76 34.58
C LEU A 143 -16.72 6.45 33.53
N SER A 144 -17.13 6.12 32.30
CA SER A 144 -16.20 5.86 31.20
C SER A 144 -15.54 7.17 30.72
N GLU A 145 -14.22 7.15 30.52
CA GLU A 145 -13.51 8.24 29.83
C GLU A 145 -13.71 8.25 28.31
N TRP A 146 -14.44 7.26 27.78
CA TRP A 146 -14.72 7.07 26.36
C TRP A 146 -16.19 7.31 26.08
N ASN A 147 -16.48 8.15 25.09
CA ASN A 147 -17.83 8.39 24.59
C ASN A 147 -17.98 7.81 23.18
N SER A 148 -19.08 7.09 22.92
CA SER A 148 -19.38 6.56 21.58
C SER A 148 -19.70 7.71 20.63
N ILE A 149 -18.99 7.76 19.51
CA ILE A 149 -19.22 8.74 18.43
C ILE A 149 -19.94 8.11 17.24
N GLY A 150 -20.23 6.81 17.31
CA GLY A 150 -21.03 6.07 16.34
C GLY A 150 -20.28 4.93 15.66
N THR A 151 -20.86 4.44 14.57
CA THR A 151 -20.28 3.38 13.75
C THR A 151 -19.43 3.99 12.64
N GLY A 152 -18.18 3.54 12.57
CA GLY A 152 -17.26 3.83 11.46
C GLY A 152 -16.89 2.57 10.70
N LEU A 153 -16.01 2.70 9.71
CA LEU A 153 -15.47 1.57 8.95
C LEU A 153 -14.02 1.30 9.34
N TYR A 154 -13.67 0.03 9.51
CA TYR A 154 -12.32 -0.46 9.72
C TYR A 154 -11.89 -1.25 8.50
N ARG A 155 -10.77 -0.85 7.88
CA ARG A 155 -10.09 -1.59 6.81
C ARG A 155 -8.86 -2.25 7.39
N ASP A 156 -8.92 -3.56 7.49
CA ASP A 156 -7.87 -4.37 8.10
C ASP A 156 -6.73 -4.64 7.10
N ALA A 157 -5.48 -4.43 7.53
CA ALA A 157 -4.28 -4.88 6.81
C ALA A 157 -3.42 -5.86 7.63
N ILE A 158 -3.71 -6.00 8.93
CA ILE A 158 -2.91 -6.76 9.90
C ILE A 158 -3.11 -8.25 9.64
N TYR A 159 -4.35 -8.72 9.71
CA TYR A 159 -4.66 -10.12 9.45
C TYR A 159 -4.34 -10.56 8.01
N PRO A 160 -4.80 -9.85 6.96
CA PRO A 160 -4.49 -10.24 5.58
C PRO A 160 -2.98 -10.18 5.28
N GLY A 161 -2.27 -9.17 5.80
CA GLY A 161 -0.82 -9.04 5.61
C GLY A 161 -0.03 -10.17 6.26
N PHE A 162 -0.45 -10.65 7.43
CA PHE A 162 0.25 -11.73 8.14
C PHE A 162 -0.14 -13.14 7.66
N TYR A 163 -1.43 -13.40 7.44
CA TYR A 163 -1.95 -14.73 7.09
C TYR A 163 -2.23 -14.93 5.59
N GLY A 164 -2.01 -13.92 4.75
CA GLY A 164 -2.25 -13.99 3.30
C GLY A 164 -3.74 -14.10 2.93
N ALA A 165 -4.60 -13.47 3.72
CA ALA A 165 -6.05 -13.44 3.50
C ALA A 165 -6.49 -12.22 2.67
N ASP A 166 -7.75 -12.21 2.25
CA ASP A 166 -8.34 -11.03 1.59
C ASP A 166 -8.51 -9.88 2.60
N GLN A 167 -8.22 -8.66 2.16
CA GLN A 167 -8.45 -7.47 2.97
C GLN A 167 -9.95 -7.23 3.16
N LEU A 168 -10.36 -7.11 4.42
CA LEU A 168 -11.76 -6.83 4.78
C LEU A 168 -11.93 -5.36 5.18
N THR A 169 -13.06 -4.79 4.78
CA THR A 169 -13.59 -3.53 5.29
C THR A 169 -14.94 -3.79 5.95
N TYR A 170 -15.12 -3.34 7.20
CA TYR A 170 -16.34 -3.62 7.95
C TYR A 170 -16.64 -2.59 9.05
N ASN A 171 -17.87 -2.61 9.55
CA ASN A 171 -18.34 -1.70 10.58
C ASN A 171 -17.75 -2.03 11.95
N VAL A 172 -17.35 -0.98 12.67
CA VAL A 172 -16.86 -1.04 14.06
C VAL A 172 -17.44 0.12 14.87
N GLU A 173 -17.64 -0.08 16.16
CA GLU A 173 -17.93 1.04 17.07
C GLU A 173 -16.65 1.85 17.30
N ILE A 174 -16.77 3.17 17.17
CA ILE A 174 -15.70 4.11 17.45
C ILE A 174 -16.11 5.00 18.62
N GLN A 175 -15.19 5.15 19.55
CA GLN A 175 -15.32 6.03 20.69
C GLN A 175 -14.21 7.08 20.68
N GLU A 176 -14.50 8.26 21.20
CA GLU A 176 -13.52 9.33 21.42
C GLU A 176 -13.35 9.55 22.92
N ASN A 177 -12.12 9.83 23.34
CA ASN A 177 -11.85 10.16 24.73
C ASN A 177 -12.43 11.53 25.10
N ILE A 178 -13.21 11.57 26.17
CA ILE A 178 -13.93 12.77 26.63
C ILE A 178 -12.96 13.87 27.09
N LEU A 179 -11.80 13.49 27.64
CA LEU A 179 -10.82 14.41 28.21
C LEU A 179 -9.71 14.79 27.22
N LYS A 180 -9.55 14.02 26.14
CA LYS A 180 -8.49 14.17 25.14
C LYS A 180 -9.08 14.07 23.72
N PRO A 181 -9.64 15.15 23.17
CA PRO A 181 -10.12 15.17 21.78
C PRO A 181 -9.03 14.71 20.81
N GLY A 182 -9.40 13.88 19.83
CA GLY A 182 -8.46 13.21 18.93
C GLY A 182 -7.83 11.91 19.46
N TYR A 183 -8.13 11.49 20.69
CA TYR A 183 -7.87 10.10 21.14
C TYR A 183 -9.06 9.22 20.78
N TYR A 184 -8.86 8.25 19.89
CA TYR A 184 -9.92 7.35 19.45
C TYR A 184 -9.69 5.92 19.95
N ARG A 185 -10.79 5.23 20.28
CA ARG A 185 -10.83 3.80 20.60
C ARG A 185 -11.72 3.09 19.60
N ILE A 186 -11.14 2.15 18.86
CA ILE A 186 -11.85 1.23 17.99
C ILE A 186 -12.19 0.00 18.81
N VAL A 187 -13.48 -0.17 19.10
CA VAL A 187 -13.94 -1.16 20.07
C VAL A 187 -13.85 -2.54 19.45
N THR A 188 -12.91 -3.34 19.94
CA THR A 188 -12.74 -4.77 19.64
C THR A 188 -12.99 -5.13 18.16
N PRO A 189 -12.18 -4.58 17.21
CA PRO A 189 -12.45 -4.70 15.77
C PRO A 189 -12.52 -6.16 15.27
N TYR A 190 -11.85 -7.09 15.95
CA TYR A 190 -11.79 -8.50 15.56
C TYR A 190 -12.77 -9.41 16.32
N GLY A 191 -13.51 -8.88 17.30
CA GLY A 191 -14.33 -9.70 18.19
C GLY A 191 -15.80 -9.83 17.79
N PRO A 192 -16.61 -10.48 18.65
CA PRO A 192 -18.00 -10.82 18.34
C PRO A 192 -18.82 -9.64 17.83
N GLY A 193 -19.58 -9.87 16.76
CA GLY A 193 -20.44 -8.86 16.14
C GLY A 193 -19.83 -8.15 14.92
N THR A 194 -18.54 -8.37 14.63
CA THR A 194 -17.90 -7.82 13.42
C THR A 194 -17.92 -8.82 12.26
N THR A 195 -17.78 -8.31 11.03
CA THR A 195 -17.64 -9.16 9.83
C THR A 195 -16.43 -10.06 9.94
N PHE A 196 -15.31 -9.56 10.46
CA PHE A 196 -14.10 -10.35 10.68
C PHE A 196 -14.38 -11.58 11.54
N TYR A 197 -15.01 -11.40 12.70
CA TYR A 197 -15.30 -12.49 13.62
C TYR A 197 -16.21 -13.54 12.97
N ASN A 198 -17.25 -13.11 12.27
CA ASN A 198 -18.15 -14.02 11.57
C ASN A 198 -17.47 -14.80 10.45
N THR A 199 -16.52 -14.18 9.74
CA THR A 199 -15.79 -14.82 8.64
C THR A 199 -14.77 -15.83 9.13
N TYR A 200 -13.98 -15.50 10.16
CA TYR A 200 -12.82 -16.31 10.56
C TYR A 200 -13.00 -17.07 11.87
N VAL A 201 -13.72 -16.50 12.85
CA VAL A 201 -13.82 -17.12 14.18
C VAL A 201 -15.07 -17.99 14.29
N ALA A 202 -16.23 -17.47 13.91
CA ALA A 202 -17.49 -18.21 13.98
C ALA A 202 -17.55 -19.42 13.03
N THR A 203 -16.78 -19.39 11.95
CA THR A 203 -16.59 -20.52 11.01
C THR A 203 -15.62 -21.58 11.53
N GLY A 204 -14.91 -21.29 12.63
CA GLY A 204 -13.89 -22.17 13.21
C GLY A 204 -12.55 -22.15 12.49
N MET A 205 -12.28 -21.17 11.61
CA MET A 205 -10.96 -21.01 11.00
C MET A 205 -9.91 -20.55 12.02
N MET A 206 -10.30 -19.70 12.96
CA MET A 206 -9.51 -19.19 14.08
C MET A 206 -10.24 -19.42 15.41
N ALA A 207 -9.52 -19.56 16.51
CA ALA A 207 -10.11 -19.62 17.84
C ALA A 207 -10.18 -18.22 18.47
N TRP A 208 -11.16 -17.98 19.34
CA TRP A 208 -11.22 -16.76 20.15
C TRP A 208 -10.44 -16.95 21.46
N ALA A 209 -9.45 -16.09 21.69
CA ALA A 209 -8.49 -16.22 22.78
C ALA A 209 -8.95 -15.60 24.12
N ASN A 210 -10.09 -14.89 24.15
CA ASN A 210 -10.63 -14.22 25.33
C ASN A 210 -9.62 -13.30 26.05
N LYS A 211 -8.88 -12.45 25.30
CA LYS A 211 -7.99 -11.43 25.87
C LYS A 211 -8.81 -10.20 26.33
N ASP A 212 -8.34 -9.53 27.37
CA ASP A 212 -9.01 -8.35 27.96
C ASP A 212 -8.70 -7.04 27.21
N ASN A 213 -7.56 -6.95 26.51
CA ASN A 213 -7.13 -5.76 25.77
C ASN A 213 -7.31 -5.92 24.25
N THR A 214 -8.56 -6.00 23.79
CA THR A 214 -8.89 -6.26 22.37
C THR A 214 -9.26 -5.04 21.55
N SER A 215 -9.40 -3.88 22.19
CA SER A 215 -9.68 -2.63 21.50
C SER A 215 -8.38 -1.96 21.05
N LEU A 216 -8.44 -1.31 19.90
CA LEU A 216 -7.32 -0.53 19.38
C LEU A 216 -7.46 0.93 19.83
N VAL A 217 -6.40 1.51 20.38
CA VAL A 217 -6.37 2.92 20.77
C VAL A 217 -5.43 3.71 19.87
N ILE A 218 -5.90 4.85 19.40
CA ILE A 218 -5.20 5.71 18.43
C ILE A 218 -5.06 7.10 19.04
N ASN A 219 -3.83 7.60 19.03
CA ASN A 219 -3.55 8.99 19.32
C ASN A 219 -3.51 9.78 18.01
N ALA A 220 -4.55 10.57 17.76
CA ALA A 220 -4.66 11.53 16.64
C ALA A 220 -4.91 12.95 17.15
N THR A 221 -4.43 13.28 18.34
CA THR A 221 -4.48 14.65 18.91
C THR A 221 -3.75 15.66 18.04
N ASP A 222 -2.73 15.18 17.32
CA ASP A 222 -2.09 15.87 16.21
C ASP A 222 -2.45 15.13 14.91
N PRO A 223 -3.28 15.71 14.03
CA PRO A 223 -3.79 15.01 12.85
C PRO A 223 -2.72 14.69 11.81
N ASN A 224 -1.52 15.28 11.87
CA ASN A 224 -0.42 14.94 10.97
C ASN A 224 0.55 13.91 11.55
N PHE A 225 0.39 13.54 12.82
CA PHE A 225 1.28 12.64 13.55
C PHE A 225 0.49 11.59 14.32
N VAL A 226 -0.32 10.82 13.60
CA VAL A 226 -1.22 9.81 14.16
C VAL A 226 -0.49 8.49 14.39
N TYR A 227 -0.72 7.83 15.52
CA TYR A 227 -0.15 6.51 15.79
C TYR A 227 -1.04 5.67 16.72
N VAL A 228 -0.87 4.35 16.67
CA VAL A 228 -1.48 3.43 17.63
C VAL A 228 -0.74 3.56 18.96
N THR A 229 -1.47 3.81 20.03
CA THR A 229 -0.88 4.00 21.37
C THR A 229 -1.34 2.90 22.31
N GLY A 230 -0.43 2.45 23.18
CA GLY A 230 -0.59 1.21 23.91
C GLY A 230 -0.35 -0.02 23.04
N ASP A 231 -0.58 -1.18 23.65
CA ASP A 231 -0.73 -2.45 22.96
C ASP A 231 -2.20 -2.83 22.75
N PHE A 232 -2.43 -3.79 21.89
CA PHE A 232 -3.70 -4.49 21.76
C PHE A 232 -3.50 -5.91 21.25
N TYR A 233 -4.52 -6.73 21.47
CA TYR A 233 -4.62 -8.09 20.94
C TYR A 233 -5.79 -8.14 19.96
N PRO A 234 -5.61 -8.58 18.71
CA PRO A 234 -6.73 -8.94 17.86
C PRO A 234 -7.64 -10.01 18.49
N GLY A 235 -7.17 -10.72 19.51
CA GLY A 235 -8.00 -11.63 20.31
C GLY A 235 -8.27 -12.97 19.63
N THR A 236 -7.70 -13.20 18.45
CA THR A 236 -7.70 -14.49 17.77
C THR A 236 -6.45 -15.29 18.09
N ASP A 237 -6.63 -16.59 18.29
CA ASP A 237 -5.58 -17.60 18.34
C ASP A 237 -5.59 -18.36 17.01
N ASP A 238 -4.43 -18.50 16.38
CA ASP A 238 -4.30 -19.16 15.09
C ASP A 238 -4.62 -20.65 15.13
N GLY A 239 -4.74 -21.24 16.34
CA GLY A 239 -5.28 -22.60 16.54
C GLY A 239 -4.48 -23.70 15.84
N MET A 240 -3.31 -23.36 15.28
CA MET A 240 -2.45 -24.26 14.53
C MET A 240 -1.71 -25.14 15.54
N ALA A 241 -2.34 -26.24 15.95
CA ALA A 241 -1.80 -27.14 16.95
C ALA A 241 -0.33 -27.53 16.67
N SER A 242 0.50 -27.48 17.72
CA SER A 242 1.94 -27.81 17.78
C SER A 242 2.94 -26.92 17.02
N GLN A 243 2.49 -26.03 16.11
CA GLN A 243 3.37 -25.10 15.36
C GLN A 243 2.81 -23.67 15.19
N GLY A 244 1.67 -23.36 15.80
CA GLY A 244 1.07 -22.02 15.79
C GLY A 244 1.89 -21.00 16.57
N TYR A 245 1.74 -19.74 16.20
CA TYR A 245 2.46 -18.65 16.84
C TYR A 245 1.80 -18.25 18.17
N GLY A 246 0.48 -18.49 18.32
CA GLY A 246 -0.30 -18.08 19.48
C GLY A 246 -1.13 -16.82 19.17
N VAL A 247 -1.40 -16.02 20.20
CA VAL A 247 -2.21 -14.80 20.06
C VAL A 247 -1.30 -13.63 19.70
N MET A 248 -1.59 -12.92 18.60
CA MET A 248 -0.84 -11.71 18.25
C MET A 248 -0.96 -10.65 19.35
N HIS A 249 0.18 -10.12 19.75
CA HIS A 249 0.34 -8.93 20.58
C HIS A 249 0.94 -7.82 19.73
N LEU A 250 0.23 -6.69 19.62
CA LEU A 250 0.55 -5.63 18.67
C LEU A 250 0.75 -4.31 19.39
N PHE A 251 1.77 -3.56 18.98
CA PHE A 251 2.09 -2.24 19.53
C PHE A 251 2.86 -1.42 18.49
N SER A 252 2.75 -0.10 18.53
CA SER A 252 3.43 0.74 17.53
C SER A 252 4.92 0.91 17.82
N ILE A 253 5.68 1.14 16.75
CA ILE A 253 7.11 1.50 16.83
C ILE A 253 7.27 2.81 17.63
N VAL A 254 6.34 3.76 17.49
CA VAL A 254 6.36 5.03 18.23
C VAL A 254 6.24 4.78 19.75
N ASP A 255 5.32 3.91 20.16
CA ASP A 255 5.13 3.58 21.58
C ASP A 255 6.37 2.90 22.20
N GLU A 256 7.11 2.11 21.41
CA GLU A 256 8.40 1.55 21.83
C GLU A 256 9.44 2.66 22.09
N TYR A 257 9.61 3.60 21.16
CA TYR A 257 10.52 4.74 21.36
C TYR A 257 10.16 5.57 22.60
N ILE A 258 8.87 5.77 22.86
CA ILE A 258 8.41 6.47 24.07
C ILE A 258 8.81 5.69 25.33
N LYS A 259 8.67 4.35 25.33
CA LYS A 259 9.07 3.49 26.45
C LYS A 259 10.58 3.47 26.69
N GLU A 260 11.37 3.61 25.63
CA GLU A 260 12.83 3.78 25.72
C GLU A 260 13.24 5.16 26.27
N GLY A 261 12.28 6.07 26.48
CA GLY A 261 12.47 7.38 27.11
C GLY A 261 12.57 8.55 26.13
N ASN A 262 12.27 8.35 24.85
CA ASN A 262 12.20 9.44 23.88
C ASN A 262 10.92 10.26 24.08
N SER A 263 10.98 11.58 23.88
CA SER A 263 9.77 12.40 23.86
C SER A 263 9.05 12.25 22.52
N LEU A 264 7.72 12.39 22.53
CA LEU A 264 6.93 12.31 21.29
C LEU A 264 7.39 13.35 20.26
N GLU A 265 7.73 14.56 20.70
CA GLU A 265 8.20 15.65 19.82
C GLU A 265 9.55 15.34 19.17
N ASP A 266 10.47 14.68 19.88
CA ASP A 266 11.74 14.23 19.30
C ASP A 266 11.52 13.16 18.22
N ILE A 267 10.57 12.25 18.43
CA ILE A 267 10.23 11.21 17.46
C ILE A 267 9.59 11.83 16.21
N LYS A 268 8.63 12.77 16.37
CA LYS A 268 8.04 13.50 15.24
C LYS A 268 9.09 14.20 14.38
N ALA A 269 10.05 14.86 15.03
CA ALA A 269 11.12 15.59 14.33
C ALA A 269 12.13 14.65 13.63
N ALA A 270 12.49 13.54 14.27
CA ALA A 270 13.53 12.64 13.76
C ALA A 270 12.99 11.58 12.79
N LYS A 271 11.73 11.16 12.94
CA LYS A 271 11.11 10.03 12.24
C LYS A 271 9.63 10.30 11.91
N PRO A 272 9.32 11.35 11.14
CA PRO A 272 7.96 11.66 10.73
C PRO A 272 7.29 10.51 9.95
N ASP A 273 8.07 9.70 9.23
CA ASP A 273 7.58 8.57 8.43
C ASP A 273 6.98 7.41 9.24
N LEU A 274 7.13 7.42 10.57
CA LEU A 274 6.49 6.44 11.47
C LEU A 274 5.03 6.80 11.80
N PHE A 275 4.59 7.99 11.42
CA PHE A 275 3.26 8.50 11.77
C PHE A 275 2.31 8.47 10.57
N GLY A 276 1.06 8.19 10.89
CA GLY A 276 -0.07 8.29 9.99
C GLY A 276 -0.72 9.67 10.05
N THR A 277 -1.89 9.78 9.43
CA THR A 277 -2.65 11.03 9.37
C THR A 277 -4.12 10.82 9.70
N LEU A 278 -4.75 11.88 10.21
CA LEU A 278 -6.20 12.05 10.27
C LEU A 278 -6.57 13.19 9.32
N LYS A 279 -7.14 12.86 8.15
CA LYS A 279 -7.56 13.83 7.14
C LYS A 279 -8.94 13.46 6.61
N ASP A 280 -9.86 14.43 6.54
CA ASP A 280 -11.23 14.24 6.04
C ASP A 280 -12.01 13.10 6.76
N GLY A 281 -11.71 12.90 8.05
CA GLY A 281 -12.26 11.84 8.88
C GLY A 281 -11.67 10.45 8.62
N MET A 282 -10.68 10.32 7.73
CA MET A 282 -9.89 9.09 7.54
C MET A 282 -8.66 9.09 8.42
N ILE A 283 -8.48 8.02 9.19
CA ILE A 283 -7.21 7.70 9.86
C ILE A 283 -6.46 6.67 9.02
N THR A 284 -5.22 6.96 8.67
CA THR A 284 -4.32 6.03 7.95
C THR A 284 -3.04 5.80 8.74
N LEU A 285 -2.32 4.72 8.44
CA LEU A 285 -1.01 4.43 8.99
C LEU A 285 0.02 4.24 7.87
N PRO A 286 1.30 4.57 8.09
CA PRO A 286 2.36 4.34 7.12
C PRO A 286 2.74 2.86 7.07
N GLN A 287 3.31 2.41 5.95
CA GLN A 287 3.54 0.98 5.65
C GLN A 287 4.14 0.17 6.81
N VAL A 288 5.16 0.71 7.51
CA VAL A 288 5.86 0.01 8.59
C VAL A 288 5.81 0.82 9.88
N CYS A 289 4.80 0.56 10.72
CA CYS A 289 4.62 1.28 11.99
C CYS A 289 4.14 0.44 13.18
N ILE A 290 3.78 -0.84 12.96
CA ILE A 290 3.31 -1.75 14.00
C ILE A 290 4.27 -2.93 14.13
N TYR A 291 4.70 -3.20 15.36
CA TYR A 291 5.39 -4.43 15.72
C TYR A 291 4.40 -5.52 16.11
N VAL A 292 4.84 -6.76 15.91
CA VAL A 292 4.16 -7.97 16.34
C VAL A 292 5.05 -8.80 17.25
N ASN A 293 4.41 -9.37 18.26
CA ASN A 293 4.91 -10.45 19.09
C ASN A 293 3.77 -11.46 19.34
N PHE A 294 4.07 -12.58 19.99
CA PHE A 294 3.10 -13.63 20.34
C PHE A 294 3.18 -14.06 21.81
N ASP A 295 3.90 -13.28 22.62
CA ASP A 295 3.81 -13.33 24.07
C ASP A 295 3.36 -11.96 24.61
N ASP A 296 3.16 -11.85 25.92
CA ASP A 296 2.66 -10.61 26.54
C ASP A 296 3.76 -9.54 26.75
N SER A 297 4.95 -9.72 26.16
CA SER A 297 6.06 -8.77 26.26
C SER A 297 6.10 -7.80 25.08
N PHE A 298 6.69 -6.63 25.32
CA PHE A 298 6.94 -5.62 24.29
C PHE A 298 8.20 -5.90 23.45
N THR A 299 8.68 -7.15 23.41
CA THR A 299 9.86 -7.50 22.61
C THR A 299 9.42 -7.73 21.16
N PRO A 300 9.80 -6.89 20.19
CA PRO A 300 9.35 -7.06 18.82
C PRO A 300 9.99 -8.31 18.19
N LEU A 301 9.15 -9.18 17.60
CA LEU A 301 9.62 -10.29 16.75
C LEU A 301 9.75 -9.90 15.28
N GLY A 302 9.01 -8.87 14.87
CA GLY A 302 9.01 -8.33 13.52
C GLY A 302 8.01 -7.19 13.40
N TYR A 303 7.96 -6.58 12.23
CA TYR A 303 6.96 -5.57 11.88
C TYR A 303 5.91 -6.14 10.94
N LEU A 304 4.73 -5.51 10.92
CA LEU A 304 3.66 -5.81 9.98
C LEU A 304 3.64 -4.79 8.85
N ASP A 305 3.33 -5.26 7.64
CA ASP A 305 2.96 -4.37 6.54
C ASP A 305 1.53 -3.89 6.78
N THR A 306 1.39 -2.59 6.99
CA THR A 306 0.11 -1.92 7.25
C THR A 306 -0.38 -1.12 6.02
N THR A 307 0.16 -1.40 4.83
CA THR A 307 -0.34 -0.83 3.58
C THR A 307 -1.82 -1.09 3.42
N GLY A 308 -2.58 -0.03 3.20
CA GLY A 308 -4.04 -0.09 3.06
C GLY A 308 -4.79 -0.21 4.39
N TRP A 309 -4.11 -0.21 5.54
CA TRP A 309 -4.77 -0.09 6.84
C TRP A 309 -5.39 1.30 6.98
N ALA A 310 -6.68 1.36 7.31
CA ALA A 310 -7.36 2.63 7.50
C ALA A 310 -8.62 2.52 8.35
N ILE A 311 -9.05 3.65 8.92
CA ILE A 311 -10.33 3.81 9.61
C ILE A 311 -11.07 5.01 9.04
N ALA A 312 -12.35 4.82 8.73
CA ALA A 312 -13.29 5.89 8.52
C ALA A 312 -14.02 6.22 9.81
N LEU A 313 -13.87 7.44 10.31
CA LEU A 313 -14.67 7.95 11.43
C LEU A 313 -16.16 8.00 11.04
N PRO A 314 -17.09 7.98 12.02
CA PRO A 314 -18.52 7.99 11.73
C PRO A 314 -18.93 9.18 10.86
N GLY A 315 -19.67 8.90 9.77
CA GLY A 315 -20.07 9.90 8.79
C GLY A 315 -19.08 10.12 7.64
N SER A 316 -17.91 9.48 7.67
CA SER A 316 -16.97 9.44 6.55
C SER A 316 -17.02 8.08 5.84
N GLU A 317 -16.64 8.06 4.57
CA GLU A 317 -16.51 6.85 3.75
C GLU A 317 -15.04 6.66 3.31
N PHE A 318 -14.65 5.43 3.00
CA PHE A 318 -13.35 5.20 2.38
C PHE A 318 -13.39 5.68 0.94
N THR A 319 -12.99 6.93 0.74
CA THR A 319 -12.86 7.51 -0.60
C THR A 319 -11.41 7.51 -1.05
N ASP A 320 -11.13 6.94 -2.21
CA ASP A 320 -9.84 6.97 -2.89
C ASP A 320 -9.75 8.15 -3.87
N TYR A 321 -9.44 9.33 -3.32
CA TYR A 321 -9.13 10.53 -4.12
C TYR A 321 -7.63 10.63 -4.45
N SER A 322 -6.88 9.54 -4.37
CA SER A 322 -5.42 9.58 -4.59
C SER A 322 -5.08 9.87 -6.05
N SER A 323 -3.85 10.33 -6.27
CA SER A 323 -3.27 10.45 -7.61
C SER A 323 -1.78 10.19 -7.56
N SER A 324 -1.20 9.78 -8.68
CA SER A 324 0.25 9.64 -8.83
C SER A 324 0.68 9.88 -10.28
N PHE A 325 1.95 10.20 -10.46
CA PHE A 325 2.58 10.29 -11.78
C PHE A 325 3.80 9.36 -11.84
N THR A 326 3.90 8.58 -12.91
CA THR A 326 5.08 7.76 -13.20
C THR A 326 5.74 8.26 -14.48
N TYR A 327 6.91 8.89 -14.36
CA TYR A 327 7.70 9.30 -15.51
C TYR A 327 8.25 8.05 -16.25
N LYS A 328 7.94 7.92 -17.54
CA LYS A 328 8.33 6.81 -18.40
C LYS A 328 9.52 7.11 -19.31
N GLY A 329 9.87 8.39 -19.44
CA GLY A 329 10.98 8.82 -20.29
C GLY A 329 10.55 9.96 -21.21
N ARG A 330 11.24 10.10 -22.34
CA ARG A 330 11.03 11.20 -23.27
C ARG A 330 10.66 10.73 -24.66
N PHE A 331 9.93 11.58 -25.37
CA PHE A 331 9.67 11.47 -26.79
C PHE A 331 10.12 12.74 -27.49
N THR A 332 10.80 12.62 -28.63
CA THR A 332 11.15 13.76 -29.48
C THR A 332 10.45 13.58 -30.82
N ASP A 333 9.64 14.55 -31.22
CA ASP A 333 8.94 14.48 -32.50
C ASP A 333 9.87 14.79 -33.69
N VAL A 334 9.36 14.60 -34.90
CA VAL A 334 10.11 14.86 -36.15
C VAL A 334 10.48 16.33 -36.37
N ALA A 335 9.87 17.25 -35.62
CA ALA A 335 10.18 18.68 -35.64
C ALA A 335 11.20 19.08 -34.56
N GLY A 336 11.65 18.13 -33.73
CA GLY A 336 12.60 18.37 -32.65
C GLY A 336 11.96 18.89 -31.36
N ASN A 337 10.63 18.85 -31.22
CA ASN A 337 9.99 19.18 -29.95
C ASN A 337 10.12 17.99 -28.99
N ASN A 338 10.44 18.30 -27.73
CA ASN A 338 10.63 17.30 -26.69
C ASN A 338 9.39 17.20 -25.80
N TYR A 339 9.05 15.98 -25.41
CA TYR A 339 7.90 15.65 -24.58
C TYR A 339 8.33 14.72 -23.44
N ALA A 340 7.86 14.99 -22.23
CA ALA A 340 7.90 14.05 -21.12
C ALA A 340 6.72 13.09 -21.24
N GLU A 341 7.03 11.80 -21.29
CA GLU A 341 6.06 10.71 -21.30
C GLU A 341 5.91 10.17 -19.88
N GLY A 342 4.67 9.94 -19.45
CA GLY A 342 4.40 9.29 -18.17
C GLY A 342 2.95 8.86 -18.03
N THR A 343 2.65 8.19 -16.93
CA THR A 343 1.29 7.76 -16.60
C THR A 343 0.78 8.54 -15.41
N ILE A 344 -0.42 9.11 -15.53
CA ILE A 344 -1.20 9.58 -14.39
C ILE A 344 -2.13 8.46 -13.95
N THR A 345 -2.06 8.09 -12.67
CA THR A 345 -3.00 7.15 -12.04
C THR A 345 -3.89 7.92 -11.09
N LEU A 346 -5.20 7.71 -11.17
CA LEU A 346 -6.22 8.29 -10.31
C LEU A 346 -6.87 7.20 -9.46
N GLY A 347 -7.21 7.54 -8.22
CA GLY A 347 -8.00 6.70 -7.33
C GLY A 347 -9.46 6.54 -7.79
N GLU A 348 -10.12 5.49 -7.30
CA GLU A 348 -11.46 5.08 -7.74
C GLU A 348 -12.52 6.18 -7.61
N ASP A 349 -12.42 7.03 -6.59
CA ASP A 349 -13.42 8.06 -6.29
C ASP A 349 -13.10 9.41 -6.94
N VAL A 350 -12.01 9.54 -7.68
CA VAL A 350 -11.67 10.77 -8.40
C VAL A 350 -12.63 10.96 -9.58
N ALA A 351 -13.52 11.96 -9.49
CA ALA A 351 -14.42 12.28 -10.60
C ALA A 351 -13.70 13.00 -11.74
N ASN A 352 -12.76 13.87 -11.41
CA ASN A 352 -11.82 14.49 -12.34
C ASN A 352 -10.57 14.98 -11.62
N ALA A 353 -9.49 15.17 -12.36
CA ALA A 353 -8.25 15.77 -11.88
C ALA A 353 -7.75 16.84 -12.84
N LYS A 354 -6.93 17.75 -12.33
CA LYS A 354 -6.19 18.74 -13.10
C LYS A 354 -4.70 18.59 -12.82
N TYR A 355 -3.86 18.75 -13.83
CA TYR A 355 -2.42 18.62 -13.69
C TYR A 355 -1.64 19.73 -14.40
N VAL A 356 -0.45 20.02 -13.88
CA VAL A 356 0.52 20.98 -14.44
C VAL A 356 1.95 20.53 -14.12
N LEU A 357 2.91 20.95 -14.95
CA LEU A 357 4.34 20.86 -14.62
C LEU A 357 4.79 22.16 -13.97
N ALA A 358 5.26 22.06 -12.73
CA ALA A 358 5.95 23.12 -12.02
C ALA A 358 7.45 23.08 -12.35
N ALA A 359 8.07 24.24 -12.55
CA ALA A 359 9.51 24.37 -12.73
C ALA A 359 10.26 24.17 -11.40
N ASP A 360 11.57 23.92 -11.47
CA ASP A 360 12.38 23.80 -10.25
C ASP A 360 12.34 25.09 -9.43
N GLY A 361 12.00 24.97 -8.14
CA GLY A 361 11.87 26.09 -7.21
C GLY A 361 10.48 26.74 -7.13
N ASP A 362 9.50 26.31 -7.93
CA ASP A 362 8.12 26.79 -7.80
C ASP A 362 7.48 26.39 -6.46
N ASP A 363 6.59 27.24 -5.95
CA ASP A 363 5.81 26.97 -4.75
C ASP A 363 4.63 26.04 -5.08
N ILE A 364 4.82 24.74 -4.79
CA ILE A 364 3.83 23.71 -5.09
C ILE A 364 2.49 23.95 -4.39
N ASN A 365 2.50 24.47 -3.16
CA ASN A 365 1.25 24.72 -2.43
C ASN A 365 0.46 25.85 -3.09
N ALA A 366 1.14 26.93 -3.50
CA ALA A 366 0.52 28.02 -4.22
C ALA A 366 -0.07 27.55 -5.58
N ILE A 367 0.62 26.64 -6.28
CA ILE A 367 0.11 26.03 -7.51
C ILE A 367 -1.15 25.21 -7.24
N VAL A 368 -1.14 24.36 -6.21
CA VAL A 368 -2.31 23.54 -5.85
C VAL A 368 -3.51 24.42 -5.51
N GLU A 369 -3.32 25.47 -4.70
CA GLU A 369 -4.38 26.44 -4.37
C GLU A 369 -4.93 27.14 -5.62
N ALA A 370 -4.04 27.58 -6.53
CA ALA A 370 -4.43 28.26 -7.77
C ALA A 370 -5.17 27.34 -8.76
N ILE A 371 -4.87 26.05 -8.78
CA ILE A 371 -5.62 25.06 -9.57
C ILE A 371 -7.01 24.84 -8.97
N ALA A 372 -7.08 24.76 -7.64
CA ALA A 372 -8.31 24.51 -6.90
C ALA A 372 -9.31 25.66 -6.99
N ASP A 373 -8.84 26.91 -6.91
CA ASP A 373 -9.69 28.11 -7.04
C ASP A 373 -9.94 28.53 -8.51
N GLY A 374 -9.25 27.89 -9.46
CA GLY A 374 -9.40 28.12 -10.90
C GLY A 374 -8.65 29.35 -11.42
N SER A 375 -7.75 29.95 -10.64
CA SER A 375 -6.92 31.08 -11.08
C SER A 375 -5.73 30.65 -11.97
N LEU A 376 -5.32 29.38 -11.91
CA LEU A 376 -4.35 28.78 -12.82
C LEU A 376 -5.05 27.83 -13.81
N GLU A 377 -4.85 28.08 -15.10
CA GLU A 377 -5.26 27.16 -16.15
C GLU A 377 -4.39 25.88 -16.09
N ALA A 378 -5.03 24.73 -15.97
CA ALA A 378 -4.38 23.43 -15.86
C ALA A 378 -5.07 22.40 -16.75
N THR A 379 -4.36 21.34 -17.13
CA THR A 379 -4.90 20.32 -18.05
C THR A 379 -5.79 19.36 -17.27
N GLY A 380 -7.01 19.13 -17.77
CA GLY A 380 -7.97 18.22 -17.14
C GLY A 380 -7.82 16.78 -17.60
N ILE A 381 -8.08 15.83 -16.70
CA ILE A 381 -8.12 14.39 -16.95
C ILE A 381 -9.23 13.76 -16.09
N THR A 382 -9.93 12.75 -16.62
CA THR A 382 -11.09 12.12 -15.94
C THR A 382 -10.90 10.64 -15.62
N GLU A 383 -9.83 10.03 -16.11
CA GLU A 383 -9.47 8.64 -15.85
C GLU A 383 -7.95 8.47 -15.88
N SER A 384 -7.42 7.37 -15.35
CA SER A 384 -5.98 7.10 -15.42
C SER A 384 -5.55 6.95 -16.88
N ASP A 385 -4.53 7.69 -17.31
CA ASP A 385 -4.07 7.68 -18.72
C ASP A 385 -2.58 8.00 -18.85
N ASP A 386 -2.02 7.63 -20.00
CA ASP A 386 -0.70 8.06 -20.42
C ASP A 386 -0.76 9.50 -20.94
N VAL A 387 0.12 10.35 -20.43
CA VAL A 387 0.23 11.77 -20.79
C VAL A 387 1.56 12.07 -21.46
N SER A 388 1.50 12.91 -22.48
CA SER A 388 2.65 13.44 -23.22
C SER A 388 2.66 14.96 -23.07
N ILE A 389 3.68 15.50 -22.40
CA ILE A 389 3.73 16.91 -22.02
C ILE A 389 4.95 17.56 -22.65
N GLN A 390 4.74 18.56 -23.49
CA GLN A 390 5.83 19.26 -24.16
C GLN A 390 6.68 20.03 -23.15
N ILE A 391 8.00 19.81 -23.21
CA ILE A 391 8.99 20.52 -22.38
C ILE A 391 10.09 21.06 -23.30
N ALA A 392 10.31 22.37 -23.24
CA ALA A 392 11.26 23.05 -24.13
C ALA A 392 12.72 22.96 -23.66
N GLU A 393 12.94 22.91 -22.35
CA GLU A 393 14.28 22.99 -21.75
C GLU A 393 14.54 21.78 -20.85
N GLY A 394 15.80 21.32 -20.82
CA GLY A 394 16.22 20.33 -19.85
C GLY A 394 16.22 20.94 -18.45
N GLY A 395 15.84 20.17 -17.45
CA GLY A 395 15.73 20.66 -16.09
C GLY A 395 15.00 19.71 -15.17
N LYS A 396 14.90 20.11 -13.91
CA LYS A 396 14.10 19.41 -12.92
C LYS A 396 12.68 19.98 -12.93
N TYR A 397 11.69 19.10 -12.94
CA TYR A 397 10.28 19.44 -12.97
C TYR A 397 9.52 18.68 -11.90
N THR A 398 8.41 19.24 -11.45
CA THR A 398 7.47 18.56 -10.55
C THR A 398 6.11 18.48 -11.22
N MET A 399 5.64 17.26 -11.45
CA MET A 399 4.25 17.01 -11.83
C MET A 399 3.36 17.27 -10.62
N VAL A 400 2.46 18.23 -10.72
CA VAL A 400 1.44 18.52 -9.71
C VAL A 400 0.09 18.08 -10.25
N ILE A 401 -0.61 17.22 -9.51
CA ILE A 401 -1.96 16.74 -9.83
C ILE A 401 -2.88 17.13 -8.68
N VAL A 402 -4.05 17.66 -8.98
CA VAL A 402 -5.11 18.02 -8.03
C VAL A 402 -6.38 17.26 -8.40
N THR A 403 -6.96 16.52 -7.45
CA THR A 403 -8.14 15.67 -7.66
C THR A 403 -9.40 16.32 -7.07
N PHE A 404 -10.53 16.09 -7.73
CA PHE A 404 -11.83 16.67 -7.41
C PHE A 404 -12.92 15.60 -7.30
N ASP A 405 -13.89 15.83 -6.42
CA ASP A 405 -15.11 15.03 -6.33
C ASP A 405 -16.12 15.39 -7.44
N ALA A 406 -17.27 14.69 -7.46
CA ALA A 406 -18.32 14.87 -8.47
C ALA A 406 -18.99 16.26 -8.36
N GLU A 407 -18.95 16.87 -7.17
CA GLU A 407 -19.44 18.22 -6.88
C GLU A 407 -18.46 19.31 -7.31
N GLY A 408 -17.22 18.95 -7.69
CA GLY A 408 -16.18 19.85 -8.13
C GLY A 408 -15.35 20.46 -6.98
N ASN A 409 -15.44 19.92 -5.77
CA ASN A 409 -14.58 20.32 -4.66
C ASN A 409 -13.23 19.62 -4.77
N MET A 410 -12.15 20.35 -4.51
CA MET A 410 -10.83 19.75 -4.38
C MET A 410 -10.82 18.76 -3.20
N ARG A 411 -10.25 17.57 -3.42
CA ARG A 411 -10.15 16.49 -2.42
C ARG A 411 -8.70 16.16 -2.06
N SER A 412 -7.81 16.06 -3.04
CA SER A 412 -6.41 15.72 -2.81
C SER A 412 -5.48 16.34 -3.85
N SER A 413 -4.18 16.18 -3.62
CA SER A 413 -3.15 16.53 -4.58
C SER A 413 -1.93 15.63 -4.43
N SER A 414 -1.18 15.42 -5.51
CA SER A 414 0.11 14.74 -5.50
C SER A 414 1.16 15.57 -6.24
N ALA A 415 2.42 15.40 -5.84
CA ALA A 415 3.56 16.06 -6.44
C ALA A 415 4.67 15.03 -6.70
N THR A 416 5.09 14.87 -7.96
CA THR A 416 6.16 13.92 -8.33
C THR A 416 7.25 14.65 -9.10
N THR A 417 8.44 14.69 -8.52
CA THR A 417 9.60 15.32 -9.14
C THR A 417 10.34 14.35 -10.06
N PHE A 418 10.74 14.83 -11.24
CA PHE A 418 11.58 14.10 -12.18
C PHE A 418 12.55 15.05 -12.89
N THR A 419 13.64 14.50 -13.43
CA THR A 419 14.59 15.25 -14.25
C THR A 419 14.32 14.97 -15.72
N PHE A 420 14.15 16.03 -16.49
CA PHE A 420 13.98 15.99 -17.93
C PHE A 420 15.27 16.43 -18.62
N SER A 421 15.71 15.68 -19.63
CA SER A 421 16.81 16.06 -20.49
C SER A 421 16.30 16.13 -21.92
N THR A 422 16.60 17.22 -22.62
CA THR A 422 16.22 17.39 -24.03
C THR A 422 17.02 16.52 -24.98
N GLY A 423 18.10 15.89 -24.51
CA GLY A 423 19.09 15.25 -25.39
C GLY A 423 19.88 16.29 -26.18
N GLY A 424 21.20 16.17 -26.16
CA GLY A 424 22.11 17.22 -26.60
C GLY A 424 22.28 18.30 -25.52
N GLY A 425 23.52 18.48 -25.05
CA GLY A 425 23.86 19.49 -24.04
C GLY A 425 23.21 20.85 -24.31
N SER A 426 22.66 21.46 -23.26
CA SER A 426 21.99 22.74 -23.34
C SER A 426 22.98 23.84 -23.78
N GLY A 427 22.74 24.41 -24.96
CA GLY A 427 23.58 25.46 -25.55
C GLY A 427 24.53 24.91 -26.62
N THR A 428 25.06 25.78 -27.48
CA THR A 428 26.11 25.40 -28.45
C THR A 428 27.26 24.72 -27.70
N ALA A 429 27.39 23.40 -27.84
CA ALA A 429 28.39 22.60 -27.15
C ALA A 429 29.79 23.17 -27.38
N ASN A 430 30.56 23.31 -26.30
CA ASN A 430 31.92 23.81 -26.34
C ASN A 430 32.90 22.64 -26.30
N TRP A 431 33.00 21.90 -27.40
CA TRP A 431 33.79 20.67 -27.46
C TRP A 431 35.29 20.89 -27.21
N GLN A 432 35.80 20.25 -26.17
CA GLN A 432 37.22 20.22 -25.84
C GLN A 432 37.76 18.79 -26.01
N PRO A 433 38.85 18.58 -26.77
CA PRO A 433 39.42 17.25 -26.94
C PRO A 433 40.01 16.74 -25.62
N VAL A 434 39.66 15.51 -25.25
CA VAL A 434 40.14 14.82 -24.04
C VAL A 434 41.30 13.91 -24.39
N THR A 435 41.07 12.93 -25.26
CA THR A 435 42.07 11.91 -25.60
C THR A 435 41.69 11.19 -26.89
N SER A 436 42.68 10.78 -27.67
CA SER A 436 42.46 9.85 -28.78
C SER A 436 42.48 8.41 -28.25
N GLY A 437 41.80 7.51 -28.94
CA GLY A 437 41.70 6.11 -28.54
C GLY A 437 41.27 5.22 -29.68
N THR A 438 41.11 3.95 -29.37
CA THR A 438 40.75 2.90 -30.32
C THR A 438 39.27 2.57 -30.14
N TYR A 439 38.48 2.68 -31.21
CA TYR A 439 37.10 2.26 -31.27
C TYR A 439 36.99 0.87 -31.91
N ASP A 440 36.32 -0.07 -31.24
CA ASP A 440 36.05 -1.43 -31.70
C ASP A 440 34.54 -1.61 -31.91
N GLN A 441 34.17 -1.91 -33.15
CA GLN A 441 32.78 -1.97 -33.63
C GLN A 441 32.06 -3.29 -33.31
N ASN A 442 32.72 -4.30 -32.75
CA ASN A 442 32.04 -5.55 -32.43
C ASN A 442 32.65 -6.28 -31.22
N TYR A 443 32.04 -6.04 -30.05
CA TYR A 443 32.36 -6.65 -28.77
C TYR A 443 31.15 -7.42 -28.20
N PHE A 444 31.40 -8.42 -27.35
CA PHE A 444 30.34 -9.27 -26.77
C PHE A 444 29.66 -8.57 -25.57
N PRO A 445 28.32 -8.68 -25.37
CA PRO A 445 27.32 -9.51 -26.06
C PRO A 445 26.74 -8.92 -27.36
N ASN A 446 26.16 -9.79 -28.18
CA ASN A 446 25.34 -9.40 -29.33
C ASN A 446 23.86 -9.41 -28.95
N PHE A 447 23.12 -8.39 -29.39
CA PHE A 447 21.71 -8.19 -29.05
C PHE A 447 20.74 -8.77 -30.09
N ILE A 448 21.23 -8.97 -31.33
CA ILE A 448 20.43 -9.40 -32.48
C ILE A 448 20.92 -10.77 -32.97
N THR A 449 20.00 -11.64 -33.38
CA THR A 449 20.29 -12.94 -34.01
C THR A 449 19.62 -13.10 -35.37
N ASP A 450 20.18 -13.94 -36.24
CA ASP A 450 19.58 -14.31 -37.52
C ASP A 450 18.53 -15.43 -37.38
N GLU A 451 17.94 -15.88 -38.49
CA GLU A 451 16.95 -16.98 -38.50
C GLU A 451 17.50 -18.30 -37.92
N GLY A 452 18.82 -18.51 -37.97
CA GLY A 452 19.51 -19.67 -37.42
C GLY A 452 19.97 -19.48 -35.97
N GLY A 453 19.59 -18.38 -35.32
CA GLY A 453 20.00 -18.04 -33.96
C GLY A 453 21.47 -17.63 -33.83
N GLN A 454 22.15 -17.35 -34.95
CA GLN A 454 23.53 -16.85 -34.92
C GLN A 454 23.55 -15.35 -34.63
N PRO A 455 24.46 -14.86 -33.79
CA PRO A 455 24.62 -13.43 -33.53
C PRO A 455 24.84 -12.60 -34.80
N VAL A 456 24.17 -11.45 -34.86
CA VAL A 456 24.33 -10.43 -35.91
C VAL A 456 24.83 -9.16 -35.23
N GLY A 457 26.14 -8.92 -35.31
CA GLY A 457 26.79 -7.73 -34.76
C GLY A 457 26.57 -6.48 -35.61
N ASN A 458 27.54 -5.56 -35.62
CA ASN A 458 27.43 -4.29 -36.35
C ASN A 458 27.16 -4.51 -37.87
N PRO A 459 26.13 -3.86 -38.45
CA PRO A 459 25.74 -4.07 -39.85
C PRO A 459 26.72 -3.49 -40.89
N PHE A 460 27.66 -2.64 -40.45
CA PHE A 460 28.75 -2.08 -41.25
C PHE A 460 29.99 -2.99 -41.28
N GLY A 461 30.01 -4.05 -40.48
CA GLY A 461 31.07 -5.05 -40.39
C GLY A 461 31.95 -4.90 -39.15
N ASP A 462 32.88 -5.86 -38.98
CA ASP A 462 33.83 -5.86 -37.88
C ASP A 462 35.04 -4.99 -38.24
N GLY A 463 35.45 -4.11 -37.34
CA GLY A 463 36.51 -3.16 -37.59
C GLY A 463 36.96 -2.44 -36.33
N THR A 464 38.20 -1.93 -36.41
CA THR A 464 38.81 -1.13 -35.36
C THR A 464 39.44 0.10 -35.99
N TYR A 465 39.20 1.28 -35.42
CA TYR A 465 39.75 2.56 -35.93
C TYR A 465 40.06 3.55 -34.80
N SER A 466 40.85 4.58 -35.12
CA SER A 466 41.19 5.63 -34.16
C SER A 466 40.12 6.73 -34.16
N THR A 467 39.74 7.20 -32.98
CA THR A 467 38.79 8.32 -32.79
C THR A 467 39.23 9.17 -31.60
N THR A 468 38.68 10.38 -31.48
CA THR A 468 38.95 11.30 -30.37
C THR A 468 37.70 11.48 -29.52
N LEU A 469 37.87 11.34 -28.20
CA LEU A 469 36.89 11.70 -27.19
C LEU A 469 36.97 13.20 -26.94
N TYR A 470 35.83 13.86 -26.96
CA TYR A 470 35.63 15.26 -26.58
C TYR A 470 34.69 15.30 -25.38
N VAL A 471 34.86 16.32 -24.53
CA VAL A 471 33.93 16.68 -23.46
C VAL A 471 33.38 18.07 -23.74
N ASP A 472 32.13 18.32 -23.39
CA ASP A 472 31.57 19.65 -23.46
C ASP A 472 32.11 20.51 -22.31
N GLY A 473 32.74 21.64 -22.64
CA GLY A 473 33.21 22.61 -21.66
C GLY A 473 32.08 23.22 -20.82
N ASN A 474 30.84 23.16 -21.29
CA ASN A 474 29.66 23.65 -20.59
C ASN A 474 28.97 22.55 -19.74
N ASP A 475 29.19 21.28 -20.07
CA ASP A 475 28.60 20.13 -19.38
C ASP A 475 29.63 18.99 -19.29
N GLN A 476 30.19 18.79 -18.10
CA GLN A 476 31.22 17.77 -17.86
C GLN A 476 30.68 16.33 -17.91
N THR A 477 29.37 16.14 -18.03
CA THR A 477 28.74 14.82 -18.24
C THR A 477 28.48 14.53 -19.72
N HIS A 478 28.67 15.51 -20.61
CA HIS A 478 28.36 15.42 -22.03
C HIS A 478 29.63 15.22 -22.86
N TYR A 479 29.64 14.18 -23.67
CA TYR A 479 30.80 13.71 -24.43
C TYR A 479 30.44 13.44 -25.89
N LYS A 480 31.46 13.44 -26.75
CA LYS A 480 31.34 12.84 -28.09
C LYS A 480 32.59 12.11 -28.54
N LEU A 481 32.43 11.13 -29.41
CA LEU A 481 33.51 10.51 -30.19
C LEU A 481 33.44 11.01 -31.63
N GLU A 482 34.57 11.49 -32.15
CA GLU A 482 34.68 11.98 -33.52
C GLU A 482 36.07 11.67 -34.10
N PRO A 483 36.17 11.02 -35.28
CA PRO A 483 35.07 10.52 -36.11
C PRO A 483 34.39 9.24 -35.55
N TRP A 484 33.13 8.99 -35.92
CA TRP A 484 32.39 7.77 -35.61
C TRP A 484 31.59 7.28 -36.83
N LEU A 485 31.80 6.01 -37.22
CA LEU A 485 31.31 5.31 -38.43
C LEU A 485 31.71 5.94 -39.78
N THR A 486 31.66 7.26 -39.90
CA THR A 486 32.03 8.06 -41.07
C THR A 486 33.00 9.18 -40.65
N GLN A 487 33.68 9.82 -41.61
CA GLN A 487 34.65 10.88 -41.29
C GLN A 487 34.01 12.12 -40.66
N GLU A 488 32.76 12.41 -41.00
CA GLU A 488 32.01 13.57 -40.50
C GLU A 488 31.03 13.18 -39.38
N GLY A 489 30.91 11.88 -39.07
CA GLY A 489 30.00 11.38 -38.05
C GLY A 489 30.57 11.55 -36.65
N SER A 490 29.68 11.79 -35.70
CA SER A 490 29.98 11.81 -34.26
C SER A 490 29.04 10.87 -33.50
N LEU A 491 29.53 10.30 -32.41
CA LEU A 491 28.73 9.59 -31.41
C LEU A 491 28.68 10.47 -30.16
N GLU A 492 27.59 11.20 -29.98
CA GLU A 492 27.34 12.04 -28.80
C GLU A 492 26.62 11.24 -27.71
N PHE A 493 27.03 11.42 -26.45
CA PHE A 493 26.48 10.67 -25.32
C PHE A 493 26.69 11.42 -24.00
N THR A 494 25.89 11.08 -23.00
CA THR A 494 26.06 11.53 -21.62
C THR A 494 26.54 10.40 -20.74
N LEU A 495 27.26 10.73 -19.67
CA LEU A 495 27.79 9.80 -18.69
C LEU A 495 27.41 10.28 -17.29
N ASP A 496 26.59 9.51 -16.60
CA ASP A 496 26.12 9.86 -15.25
C ASP A 496 27.16 9.54 -14.16
N ASP A 497 26.85 9.94 -12.92
CA ASP A 497 27.69 9.75 -11.74
C ASP A 497 27.89 8.27 -11.35
N ARG A 498 27.01 7.40 -11.82
CA ARG A 498 27.08 5.94 -11.66
C ARG A 498 27.90 5.25 -12.75
N GLY A 499 28.32 5.98 -13.79
CA GLY A 499 29.04 5.44 -14.92
C GLY A 499 28.16 4.81 -16.00
N ILE A 500 26.87 5.14 -16.07
CA ILE A 500 25.94 4.70 -17.12
C ILE A 500 26.02 5.67 -18.30
N ILE A 501 26.11 5.10 -19.49
CA ILE A 501 26.12 5.86 -20.74
C ILE A 501 24.70 5.90 -21.34
N SER A 502 24.25 7.12 -21.66
CA SER A 502 23.00 7.37 -22.37
C SER A 502 23.28 8.13 -23.66
N PHE A 503 22.57 7.78 -24.73
CA PHE A 503 22.63 8.48 -26.01
C PHE A 503 21.31 8.28 -26.73
N ASP A 504 20.95 9.26 -27.55
CA ASP A 504 19.67 9.30 -28.24
C ASP A 504 19.66 8.36 -29.45
N VAL A 505 18.53 8.26 -30.15
CA VAL A 505 18.54 7.60 -31.46
C VAL A 505 19.45 8.40 -32.40
N ILE A 506 20.51 7.77 -32.90
CA ILE A 506 21.45 8.42 -33.81
C ILE A 506 21.14 7.99 -35.24
N ASP A 507 20.93 8.97 -36.12
CA ASP A 507 21.00 8.75 -37.56
C ASP A 507 22.47 8.66 -37.97
N THR A 508 22.89 7.49 -38.43
CA THR A 508 24.28 7.23 -38.84
C THR A 508 24.69 8.02 -40.09
N GLY A 509 23.74 8.62 -40.82
CA GLY A 509 23.95 9.24 -42.11
C GLY A 509 24.20 8.24 -43.25
N VAL A 510 24.17 6.93 -42.95
CA VAL A 510 24.41 5.88 -43.92
C VAL A 510 23.09 5.33 -44.44
N ASP A 511 22.83 5.55 -45.73
CA ASP A 511 21.71 4.95 -46.45
C ASP A 511 21.75 3.42 -46.36
N SER A 512 20.67 2.82 -45.87
CA SER A 512 20.53 1.37 -45.70
C SER A 512 20.51 0.58 -47.01
N GLN A 513 20.33 1.24 -48.16
CA GLN A 513 20.17 0.62 -49.48
C GLN A 513 18.99 -0.36 -49.58
N THR A 514 18.03 -0.23 -48.67
CA THR A 514 16.81 -1.05 -48.61
C THR A 514 15.57 -0.31 -49.12
N GLY A 515 15.66 1.02 -49.27
CA GLY A 515 14.51 1.90 -49.53
C GLY A 515 13.83 2.43 -48.25
N TYR A 516 14.30 2.06 -47.07
CA TYR A 516 13.75 2.46 -45.76
C TYR A 516 14.51 3.60 -45.07
N GLY A 517 15.30 4.36 -45.83
CA GLY A 517 16.07 5.50 -45.33
C GLY A 517 17.43 5.13 -44.73
N ASN A 518 17.96 6.01 -43.88
CA ASN A 518 19.24 5.81 -43.21
C ASN A 518 19.14 4.74 -42.12
N VAL A 519 20.29 4.15 -41.79
CA VAL A 519 20.43 3.26 -40.63
C VAL A 519 20.43 4.10 -39.37
N LEU A 520 19.57 3.72 -38.41
CA LEU A 520 19.46 4.32 -37.09
C LEU A 520 20.11 3.41 -36.05
N VAL A 521 20.64 3.99 -34.98
CA VAL A 521 21.08 3.24 -33.80
C VAL A 521 20.27 3.68 -32.57
N VAL A 522 19.92 2.72 -31.71
CA VAL A 522 19.33 2.98 -30.39
C VAL A 522 20.19 2.35 -29.30
N ASN A 523 20.19 2.96 -28.13
CA ASN A 523 20.90 2.45 -26.97
C ASN A 523 20.21 1.18 -26.43
N ALA A 524 20.98 0.12 -26.24
CA ALA A 524 20.47 -1.14 -25.71
C ALA A 524 19.93 -0.98 -24.27
N ASN A 525 20.40 0.00 -23.50
CA ASN A 525 19.84 0.32 -22.18
C ASN A 525 18.34 0.67 -22.27
N ASP A 526 17.93 1.37 -23.32
CA ASP A 526 16.53 1.79 -23.51
C ASP A 526 15.64 0.62 -23.94
N MET A 527 16.23 -0.37 -24.61
CA MET A 527 15.50 -1.52 -25.17
C MET A 527 15.34 -2.70 -24.20
N PHE A 528 16.18 -2.75 -23.15
CA PHE A 528 16.28 -3.90 -22.24
C PHE A 528 16.29 -3.46 -20.77
N ALA A 529 15.42 -2.52 -20.39
CA ALA A 529 15.35 -1.82 -19.10
C ALA A 529 15.09 -2.69 -17.84
N ASP A 530 15.43 -3.98 -17.86
CA ASP A 530 15.03 -4.98 -16.87
C ASP A 530 15.89 -4.95 -15.59
N ASN A 531 17.04 -4.25 -15.56
CA ASN A 531 17.85 -4.10 -14.35
C ASN A 531 18.87 -2.92 -14.39
N PRO A 532 18.67 -1.84 -13.61
CA PRO A 532 19.58 -0.67 -13.62
C PRO A 532 20.98 -0.96 -13.06
N ASN A 533 21.20 -2.09 -12.39
CA ASN A 533 22.51 -2.45 -11.83
C ASN A 533 23.44 -3.16 -12.84
N TYR A 534 22.94 -3.47 -14.03
CA TYR A 534 23.68 -4.18 -15.07
C TYR A 534 23.41 -3.57 -16.46
N PRO A 535 23.92 -2.36 -16.72
CA PRO A 535 23.73 -1.68 -18.01
C PRO A 535 24.51 -2.35 -19.16
N PHE A 536 24.07 -2.07 -20.39
CA PHE A 536 24.73 -2.43 -21.65
C PHE A 536 25.61 -1.31 -22.21
N SER A 537 25.28 -0.05 -21.89
CA SER A 537 26.11 1.12 -22.17
C SER A 537 26.63 1.71 -20.86
N PHE A 538 27.94 1.66 -20.62
CA PHE A 538 28.56 2.00 -19.35
C PHE A 538 30.07 2.28 -19.46
N TYR A 539 30.61 2.93 -18.45
CA TYR A 539 32.04 3.14 -18.25
C TYR A 539 32.62 2.03 -17.36
N ALA A 540 33.48 1.19 -17.94
CA ALA A 540 34.01 -0.03 -17.33
C ALA A 540 35.22 0.21 -16.41
N GLU A 541 35.54 -0.76 -15.55
CA GLU A 541 36.63 -0.68 -14.58
C GLU A 541 38.01 -0.39 -15.21
N GLU A 542 38.23 -0.86 -16.43
CA GLU A 542 39.46 -0.70 -17.21
C GLU A 542 39.57 0.66 -17.92
N GLY A 543 38.63 1.58 -17.68
CA GLY A 543 38.58 2.89 -18.36
C GLY A 543 38.08 2.81 -19.81
N ILE A 544 37.30 1.78 -20.10
CA ILE A 544 36.72 1.51 -21.41
C ILE A 544 35.29 2.04 -21.43
N PHE A 545 34.93 2.78 -22.46
CA PHE A 545 33.54 3.16 -22.72
C PHE A 545 32.90 2.02 -23.51
N ALA A 546 31.90 1.37 -22.94
CA ALA A 546 31.11 0.34 -23.61
C ALA A 546 29.78 0.93 -24.06
N PHE A 547 29.40 0.70 -25.32
CA PHE A 547 28.17 1.21 -25.93
C PHE A 547 27.35 0.02 -26.41
N GLY A 548 26.19 -0.23 -25.81
CA GLY A 548 25.24 -1.22 -26.30
C GLY A 548 24.51 -0.68 -27.53
N MET A 549 24.93 -1.07 -28.73
CA MET A 549 24.42 -0.53 -29.99
C MET A 549 23.42 -1.48 -30.64
N MET A 550 22.22 -0.99 -30.94
CA MET A 550 21.21 -1.74 -31.71
C MET A 550 20.83 -0.98 -32.97
N TYR A 551 21.12 -1.56 -34.14
CA TYR A 551 20.93 -0.93 -35.45
C TYR A 551 19.64 -1.38 -36.11
N TYR A 552 18.89 -0.43 -36.66
CA TYR A 552 17.64 -0.69 -37.35
C TYR A 552 17.35 0.30 -38.48
N VAL A 553 16.35 -0.04 -39.30
CA VAL A 553 15.72 0.87 -40.28
C VAL A 553 14.23 0.97 -40.00
N ASN A 554 13.60 2.08 -40.36
CA ASN A 554 12.16 2.26 -40.22
C ASN A 554 11.40 1.60 -41.38
N MET A 555 10.91 0.38 -41.15
CA MET A 555 10.11 -0.38 -42.11
C MET A 555 8.62 -0.18 -41.84
N ASN A 556 7.97 0.71 -42.61
CA ASN A 556 6.52 0.95 -42.52
C ASN A 556 6.02 1.27 -41.09
N GLY A 557 6.77 2.10 -40.35
CA GLY A 557 6.42 2.47 -38.97
C GLY A 557 6.85 1.45 -37.91
N GLN A 558 7.62 0.42 -38.27
CA GLN A 558 8.19 -0.56 -37.35
C GLN A 558 9.72 -0.63 -37.46
N GLN A 559 10.39 -1.02 -36.37
CA GLN A 559 11.84 -1.19 -36.32
C GLN A 559 12.26 -2.49 -37.03
N GLY A 560 12.94 -2.35 -38.16
CA GLY A 560 13.56 -3.46 -38.88
C GLY A 560 15.00 -3.66 -38.44
N TRP A 561 15.24 -4.60 -37.51
CA TRP A 561 16.57 -4.87 -36.95
C TRP A 561 17.58 -5.35 -37.99
N MET A 562 18.75 -4.71 -38.00
CA MET A 562 19.87 -5.01 -38.91
C MET A 562 21.01 -5.76 -38.21
N GLY A 563 21.21 -5.50 -36.92
CA GLY A 563 22.31 -6.04 -36.14
C GLY A 563 22.50 -5.25 -34.84
N GLY A 564 23.27 -5.78 -33.90
CA GLY A 564 23.55 -5.09 -32.65
C GLY A 564 24.55 -5.84 -31.78
N ALA A 565 25.51 -5.08 -31.26
CA ALA A 565 26.60 -5.56 -30.43
C ALA A 565 26.98 -4.47 -29.42
N THR A 566 27.66 -4.88 -28.35
CA THR A 566 28.43 -3.92 -27.58
C THR A 566 29.60 -3.43 -28.43
N GLU A 567 29.84 -2.14 -28.46
CA GLU A 567 30.99 -1.50 -29.11
C GLU A 567 31.81 -0.80 -28.04
N THR A 568 33.11 -0.62 -28.25
CA THR A 568 33.97 -0.09 -27.19
C THR A 568 34.90 1.01 -27.69
N PHE A 569 35.13 2.01 -26.85
CA PHE A 569 36.21 2.97 -27.01
C PHE A 569 37.23 2.82 -25.88
N THR A 570 38.48 2.58 -26.27
CA THR A 570 39.63 2.47 -25.36
C THR A 570 40.55 3.69 -25.51
N PRO A 571 40.59 4.60 -24.53
CA PRO A 571 41.50 5.75 -24.51
C PRO A 571 43.00 5.37 -24.61
N SER A 572 43.82 6.16 -25.32
CA SER A 572 45.27 5.92 -25.48
C SER A 572 46.11 6.35 -24.27
N GLN A 573 45.56 7.18 -23.39
CA GLN A 573 46.20 7.65 -22.14
C GLN A 573 45.18 7.54 -20.99
N SER A 574 45.67 7.29 -19.78
CA SER A 574 44.82 7.25 -18.58
C SER A 574 44.42 8.67 -18.15
N GLY A 575 43.42 9.22 -18.81
CA GLY A 575 42.68 10.40 -18.35
C GLY A 575 41.32 10.01 -17.80
N ALA A 576 41.25 8.92 -17.03
CA ALA A 576 39.99 8.39 -16.50
C ALA A 576 39.31 9.45 -15.59
N PRO A 577 38.05 9.81 -15.82
CA PRO A 577 37.28 10.54 -14.84
C PRO A 577 37.20 9.70 -13.55
N SER A 578 37.34 10.34 -12.40
CA SER A 578 37.26 9.72 -11.07
C SER A 578 35.81 9.30 -10.78
N MET A 579 35.33 8.20 -11.35
CA MET A 579 33.92 7.78 -11.26
C MET A 579 33.75 6.33 -10.80
N VAL A 580 32.54 6.02 -10.33
CA VAL A 580 32.11 4.66 -9.96
C VAL A 580 32.13 3.78 -11.20
N LYS A 581 32.63 2.55 -11.05
CA LYS A 581 32.87 1.61 -12.15
C LYS A 581 31.83 0.50 -12.14
N MET A 582 31.29 0.13 -13.31
CA MET A 582 30.18 -0.82 -13.45
C MET A 582 30.63 -2.19 -14.00
N PRO A 583 30.14 -3.32 -13.46
CA PRO A 583 30.31 -4.64 -14.08
C PRO A 583 29.33 -4.84 -15.24
N ALA A 584 29.77 -5.49 -16.32
CA ALA A 584 28.92 -5.83 -17.45
C ALA A 584 27.75 -6.76 -17.07
N ALA A 585 26.60 -6.60 -17.73
CA ALA A 585 25.50 -7.55 -17.64
C ALA A 585 25.95 -8.98 -17.98
N LYS A 586 25.68 -9.94 -17.09
CA LYS A 586 25.98 -11.35 -17.34
C LYS A 586 24.99 -11.92 -18.37
N LYS A 587 25.56 -12.47 -19.45
CA LYS A 587 24.97 -13.25 -20.54
C LYS A 587 23.62 -13.92 -20.18
N GLY A 588 22.54 -13.53 -20.87
CA GLY A 588 21.19 -14.07 -20.67
C GLY A 588 20.03 -13.26 -21.26
N VAL A 589 20.29 -12.14 -21.94
CA VAL A 589 19.27 -11.23 -22.48
C VAL A 589 18.53 -11.86 -23.66
N LYS A 590 17.21 -11.61 -23.77
CA LYS A 590 16.44 -11.96 -24.96
C LYS A 590 17.08 -11.28 -26.19
N SER A 591 17.32 -12.04 -27.25
CA SER A 591 17.79 -11.46 -28.52
C SER A 591 16.62 -11.13 -29.43
N TYR A 592 16.71 -10.01 -30.14
CA TYR A 592 15.79 -9.69 -31.22
C TYR A 592 16.24 -10.39 -32.52
N LYS A 593 15.31 -10.61 -33.46
CA LYS A 593 15.62 -11.22 -34.75
C LYS A 593 15.89 -10.18 -35.81
N ALA A 594 16.98 -10.34 -36.55
CA ALA A 594 17.28 -9.56 -37.74
C ALA A 594 16.23 -9.81 -38.83
N VAL A 595 15.83 -8.77 -39.55
CA VAL A 595 14.84 -8.89 -40.62
C VAL A 595 15.45 -9.57 -41.86
N LYS A 596 14.77 -10.60 -42.36
CA LYS A 596 15.17 -11.35 -43.56
C LYS A 596 15.19 -10.42 -44.78
N GLY A 597 16.31 -10.39 -45.51
CA GLY A 597 16.45 -9.65 -46.76
C GLY A 597 16.98 -8.22 -46.62
N VAL A 598 17.21 -7.74 -45.39
CA VAL A 598 17.98 -6.51 -45.16
C VAL A 598 19.46 -6.80 -45.43
N LYS A 599 20.04 -6.12 -46.43
CA LYS A 599 21.45 -6.33 -46.81
C LYS A 599 22.36 -5.67 -45.78
N LYS A 600 23.47 -6.33 -45.42
CA LYS A 600 24.58 -5.64 -44.77
C LYS A 600 25.04 -4.48 -45.65
N VAL A 601 25.27 -3.32 -45.05
CA VAL A 601 25.73 -2.16 -45.80
C VAL A 601 27.19 -2.40 -46.16
N LEU A 602 27.45 -2.73 -47.43
CA LEU A 602 28.79 -3.06 -47.91
C LEU A 602 29.69 -1.81 -47.91
N ASN A 603 30.77 -1.86 -47.10
CA ASN A 603 32.14 -1.32 -47.17
C ASN A 603 32.58 -0.20 -48.14
N ALA A 604 31.82 0.22 -49.14
CA ALA A 604 32.29 1.12 -50.20
C ALA A 604 32.18 2.63 -49.84
N LYS A 605 31.47 2.98 -48.76
CA LYS A 605 31.37 4.37 -48.26
C LYS A 605 32.05 4.62 -46.90
N VAL A 606 32.45 3.56 -46.19
CA VAL A 606 33.33 3.67 -45.01
C VAL A 606 34.76 3.66 -45.54
N ASP A 607 35.35 4.84 -45.71
CA ASP A 607 36.66 5.00 -46.33
C ASP A 607 37.76 4.29 -45.53
N ARG A 608 38.17 3.10 -45.99
CA ARG A 608 39.31 2.34 -45.43
C ARG A 608 40.66 2.77 -46.02
N SER A 609 40.75 3.88 -46.74
CA SER A 609 41.98 4.28 -47.44
C SER A 609 43.10 4.82 -46.54
N TYR A 610 42.93 4.86 -45.22
CA TYR A 610 43.95 5.38 -44.30
C TYR A 610 45.03 4.39 -43.85
N ASP A 611 45.08 3.19 -44.46
CA ASP A 611 46.08 2.16 -44.19
C ASP A 611 47.11 1.98 -45.31
N SER A 612 47.88 3.02 -45.63
CA SER A 612 49.12 2.81 -46.40
C SER A 612 50.26 3.81 -46.15
N LYS A 613 50.14 4.73 -45.18
CA LYS A 613 51.25 5.67 -44.85
C LYS A 613 51.69 5.68 -43.38
N PHE A 614 51.02 4.93 -42.49
CA PHE A 614 51.42 4.82 -41.08
C PHE A 614 52.02 3.46 -40.69
N PHE A 615 51.96 2.45 -41.56
CA PHE A 615 52.50 1.11 -41.31
C PHE A 615 53.98 1.01 -41.67
N SER A 616 54.81 1.72 -40.92
CA SER A 616 56.19 1.29 -40.72
C SER A 616 56.60 1.58 -39.28
N ASN A 617 56.07 0.80 -38.33
CA ASN A 617 56.91 0.08 -37.37
C ASN A 617 56.08 -0.68 -36.33
N ARG A 618 56.53 -1.91 -36.10
CA ARG A 618 56.19 -2.85 -35.01
C ARG A 618 54.89 -3.61 -35.21
N GLY A 619 55.08 -4.80 -35.78
CA GLY A 619 54.05 -5.83 -35.86
C GLY A 619 53.67 -6.41 -34.51
N LEU A 620 52.51 -7.05 -34.50
CA LEU A 620 52.14 -8.06 -33.53
C LEU A 620 51.17 -9.04 -34.18
N THR A 621 51.47 -10.30 -33.91
CA THR A 621 50.98 -11.50 -34.56
C THR A 621 49.55 -11.84 -34.12
N ILE A 622 48.65 -12.05 -35.08
CA ILE A 622 47.33 -12.64 -34.85
C ILE A 622 47.52 -14.13 -34.55
N LYS A 623 47.03 -14.61 -33.40
CA LYS A 623 46.74 -16.04 -33.19
C LYS A 623 45.24 -16.28 -33.40
N LYS A 624 44.97 -17.32 -34.18
CA LYS A 624 43.66 -17.87 -34.52
C LYS A 624 42.85 -18.27 -33.29
#